data_AF-A0A8T7JZY7-F1
#
_entry.id   AF-A0A8T7JZY7-F1
#
_cell.length_a   1.000
_cell.length_b   1.000
_cell.length_c   1.000
_cell.angle_alpha   90.00
_cell.angle_beta   90.00
_cell.angle_gamma   90.00
#
_symmetry.space_group_name_H-M   'P 1'
#
loop_
_entity.id
_entity.type
_entity.pdbx_description
1 polymer ?
#
loop_
_entity_poly.entity_id
_entity_poly.type
_entity_poly.pdbx_seq_one_letter_code
_entity_poly.pdbx_strand_id
1 'polypeptide(L)' 'MTDTEVKGETHGCIVCGKLHQMYVVYDKSGRFMDCKVMSAGGVRVAHPARPLAACSVHTEEQIKIGLGRLAQIHKDDED' A
#
# COMPACT_ATOMS: atom_id res chain seq x y z
N MET A 1 -15.37 8.44 20.08
CA MET A 1 -15.21 8.51 18.62
C MET A 1 -13.74 8.31 18.33
N THR A 2 -13.35 7.18 17.76
CA THR A 2 -12.00 7.00 17.20
C THR A 2 -11.92 7.92 16.00
N ASP A 3 -11.28 9.06 16.21
CA ASP A 3 -11.02 10.06 15.18
C ASP A 3 -9.97 9.47 14.24
N THR A 4 -10.43 9.08 13.06
CA THR A 4 -9.61 8.54 11.98
C THR A 4 -9.66 9.52 10.84
N GLU A 5 -8.50 9.87 10.30
CA GLU A 5 -8.39 10.75 9.15
C GLU A 5 -8.30 9.92 7.87
N VAL A 6 -9.16 10.22 6.89
CA VAL A 6 -9.14 9.57 5.58
C VAL A 6 -8.55 10.53 4.56
N LYS A 7 -7.47 10.13 3.90
CA LYS A 7 -6.80 10.89 2.85
C LYS A 7 -6.90 10.17 1.52
N GLY A 8 -7.15 10.92 0.44
CA GLY A 8 -7.01 10.41 -0.91
C GLY A 8 -5.55 10.50 -1.36
N GLU A 9 -4.92 9.36 -1.61
CA GLU A 9 -3.52 9.26 -2.03
C GLU A 9 -3.40 8.44 -3.32
N THR A 10 -2.28 8.60 -4.01
CA THR A 10 -1.96 7.82 -5.22
C THR A 10 -0.71 7.01 -4.95
N HIS A 11 -0.79 5.68 -5.04
CA HIS A 11 0.39 4.81 -4.90
C HIS A 11 0.54 3.92 -6.12
N GLY A 12 1.79 3.57 -6.42
CA GLY A 12 2.12 2.62 -7.47
C GLY A 12 1.80 1.18 -7.09
N CYS A 13 1.47 0.37 -8.08
CA CYS A 13 1.45 -1.08 -7.94
C CYS A 13 2.83 -1.58 -7.54
N ILE A 14 2.90 -2.41 -6.51
CA ILE A 14 4.17 -2.97 -6.01
C ILE A 14 4.94 -3.82 -7.04
N VAL A 15 4.26 -4.29 -8.10
CA VAL A 15 4.85 -5.15 -9.13
C VAL A 15 5.30 -4.34 -10.35
N CYS A 16 4.43 -3.48 -10.89
CA CYS A 16 4.67 -2.77 -12.16
C CYS A 16 4.74 -1.25 -12.05
N GLY A 17 4.55 -0.67 -10.85
CA GLY A 17 4.59 0.78 -10.62
C GLY A 17 3.36 1.55 -11.12
N LYS A 18 2.36 0.89 -11.74
CA LYS A 18 1.15 1.55 -12.22
C LYS A 18 0.42 2.28 -11.09
N LEU A 19 0.12 3.55 -11.30
CA LEU A 19 -0.52 4.40 -10.28
C LEU A 19 -1.99 4.00 -10.06
N HIS A 20 -2.35 3.86 -8.80
CA HIS A 20 -3.71 3.65 -8.33
C HIS A 20 -4.06 4.68 -7.27
N GLN A 21 -5.22 5.30 -7.42
CA GLN A 21 -5.82 6.13 -6.38
C GLN A 21 -6.40 5.22 -5.29
N MET A 22 -6.16 5.60 -4.04
CA MET A 22 -6.68 4.91 -2.87
C MET A 22 -7.01 5.89 -1.76
N TYR A 23 -7.95 5.50 -0.90
CA TYR A 23 -8.12 6.14 0.38
C TYR A 23 -7.26 5.45 1.42
N VAL A 24 -6.52 6.25 2.18
CA VAL A 24 -5.68 5.79 3.27
C VAL A 24 -6.24 6.35 4.57
N VAL A 25 -6.40 5.47 5.55
CA VAL A 25 -6.91 5.76 6.88
C VAL A 25 -5.73 5.85 7.82
N TYR A 26 -5.61 7.00 8.48
CA TYR A 26 -4.60 7.24 9.50
C TYR A 26 -5.25 7.45 10.87
N ASP A 27 -4.54 7.06 11.93
CA ASP A 27 -4.91 7.44 13.29
C ASP A 27 -4.51 8.89 13.60
N LYS A 28 -4.91 9.41 14.76
CA LYS A 28 -4.53 10.76 15.23
C LYS A 28 -3.02 11.00 15.32
N SER A 29 -2.23 9.94 15.46
CA SER A 29 -0.77 10.01 15.50
C SER A 29 -0.15 9.96 14.11
N GLY A 30 -0.96 9.94 13.04
CA GLY A 30 -0.50 9.82 11.66
C GLY A 30 -0.06 8.41 11.28
N ARG A 31 -0.37 7.39 12.10
CA ARG A 31 -0.02 6.00 11.79
C ARG A 31 -1.03 5.40 10.83
N PHE A 32 -0.53 4.70 9.82
CA PHE A 32 -1.34 3.96 8.88
C PHE A 32 -2.19 2.92 9.61
N MET A 33 -3.50 2.93 9.38
CA MET A 33 -4.45 1.96 9.93
C MET A 33 -5.00 1.05 8.85
N ASP A 34 -5.47 1.62 7.74
CA ASP A 34 -6.02 0.84 6.64
C ASP A 34 -6.00 1.62 5.31
N CYS A 35 -6.23 0.95 4.19
CA CYS A 35 -6.51 1.61 2.93
C CYS A 35 -7.57 0.89 2.09
N LYS A 36 -8.10 1.61 1.09
CA LYS A 36 -9.01 1.09 0.09
C LYS A 36 -8.65 1.63 -1.28
N VAL A 37 -8.33 0.74 -2.22
CA VAL A 37 -8.05 1.11 -3.61
C VAL A 37 -9.34 1.50 -4.31
N MET A 38 -9.36 2.68 -4.92
CA MET A 38 -10.52 3.25 -5.61
C MET A 38 -10.42 3.07 -7.13
N SER A 39 -9.21 2.95 -7.68
CA SER A 39 -9.00 2.73 -9.10
C SER A 39 -9.46 1.35 -9.56
N ALA A 40 -10.16 1.30 -10.70
CA ALA A 40 -10.54 0.05 -11.35
C ALA A 40 -9.31 -0.81 -11.68
N GLY A 41 -9.40 -2.11 -11.39
CA GLY A 41 -8.30 -3.07 -11.60
C GLY A 41 -7.13 -2.94 -10.62
N GLY A 42 -7.31 -2.22 -9.52
CA GLY A 42 -6.39 -2.23 -8.39
C GLY A 42 -6.93 -3.03 -7.20
N VAL A 43 -6.06 -3.72 -6.49
CA VAL A 43 -6.35 -4.46 -5.27
C VAL A 43 -5.48 -3.96 -4.13
N ARG A 44 -6.03 -3.97 -2.91
CA ARG A 44 -5.29 -3.64 -1.70
C ARG A 44 -4.30 -4.77 -1.39
N VAL A 45 -3.07 -4.39 -1.09
CA VAL A 45 -2.07 -5.32 -0.53
C VAL A 45 -2.01 -5.08 0.97
N ALA A 46 -2.28 -6.12 1.75
CA ALA A 46 -2.24 -6.02 3.21
C ALA A 46 -0.79 -5.81 3.68
N HIS A 47 -0.51 -4.69 4.32
CA HIS A 47 0.80 -4.40 4.90
C HIS A 47 0.63 -3.54 6.17
N PRO A 48 1.27 -3.91 7.29
CA PRO A 48 0.96 -3.30 8.59
C PRO A 48 1.43 -1.85 8.72
N ALA A 49 2.43 -1.44 7.94
CA ALA A 49 3.07 -0.13 8.12
C ALA A 49 2.84 0.84 6.96
N ARG A 50 2.29 0.39 5.82
CA ARG A 50 2.24 1.20 4.59
C ARG A 50 1.01 0.88 3.74
N PRO A 51 0.37 1.89 3.15
CA PRO A 51 -0.65 1.69 2.12
C PRO A 51 0.01 1.16 0.83
N LEU A 52 -0.31 -0.08 0.48
CA LEU A 52 0.20 -0.73 -0.73
C LEU A 52 -0.94 -1.16 -1.65
N ALA A 53 -0.72 -1.01 -2.95
CA ALA A 53 -1.62 -1.49 -3.99
C ALA A 53 -0.91 -2.44 -4.94
N ALA A 54 -1.70 -3.29 -5.59
CA ALA A 54 -1.28 -4.07 -6.74
C ALA A 54 -2.34 -4.01 -7.82
N CYS A 55 -1.97 -4.26 -9.08
CA CYS A 55 -2.97 -4.47 -10.11
C CYS A 55 -3.62 -5.85 -9.92
N SER A 56 -4.92 -5.96 -10.18
CA SER A 56 -5.67 -7.22 -10.13
C SER A 56 -5.20 -8.26 -11.16
N VAL A 57 -4.42 -7.84 -12.15
CA VAL A 57 -3.81 -8.72 -13.17
C VAL A 57 -2.59 -9.47 -12.65
N HIS A 58 -2.00 -9.01 -11.53
CA HIS A 58 -0.84 -9.67 -10.93
C HIS A 58 -1.29 -10.79 -10.00
N THR A 59 -0.58 -11.92 -10.05
CA THR A 59 -0.83 -13.03 -9.15
C THR A 59 -0.35 -12.72 -7.74
N GLU A 60 -0.89 -13.42 -6.75
CA GLU A 60 -0.46 -13.26 -5.35
C GLU A 60 1.04 -13.53 -5.17
N GLU A 61 1.62 -14.44 -5.95
CA GLU A 61 3.07 -14.70 -5.96
C GLU A 61 3.88 -13.49 -6.43
N GLN A 62 3.45 -12.82 -7.50
CA GLN A 62 4.11 -11.59 -7.97
C GLN A 62 4.02 -10.48 -6.93
N ILE A 63 2.88 -10.37 -6.25
CA ILE A 63 2.69 -9.40 -5.16
C ILE A 63 3.61 -9.71 -3.98
N LYS A 64 3.74 -10.98 -3.58
CA LYS A 64 4.68 -11.42 -2.53
C LYS A 64 6.14 -11.13 -2.89
N ILE A 65 6.54 -11.34 -4.14
CA ILE A 65 7.88 -10.99 -4.62
C ILE A 65 8.10 -9.47 -4.53
N GLY A 66 7.11 -8.67 -4.93
CA GLY A 66 7.16 -7.21 -4.78
C GLY A 66 7.30 -6.78 -3.31
N LEU A 67 6.56 -7.42 -2.40
CA LEU A 67 6.68 -7.19 -0.95
C LEU A 67 8.06 -7.52 -0.43
N GLY A 68 8.64 -8.65 -0.86
CA GLY A 68 10.01 -9.04 -0.50
C GLY A 68 11.04 -8.00 -0.92
N ARG A 69 10.90 -7.41 -2.11
CA ARG A 69 11.77 -6.32 -2.58
C ARG A 69 11.62 -5.06 -1.73
N LEU A 70 10.39 -4.67 -1.38
CA LEU A 70 10.12 -3.51 -0.54
C LEU A 70 10.71 -3.66 0.88
N ALA A 71 10.69 -4.88 1.43
CA ALA A 71 11.27 -5.20 2.73
C ALA A 71 12.81 -5.17 2.69
N GLN A 72 13.43 -5.56 1.58
CA GLN A 72 14.89 -5.46 1.41
C GLN A 72 15.34 -4.00 1.35
N ILE A 73 14.64 -3.14 0.61
CA ILE A 73 14.99 -1.71 0.50
C ILE A 73 14.99 -1.01 1.87
N HIS A 74 14.10 -1.37 2.78
CA HIS A 74 14.09 -0.77 4.14
C HIS A 74 15.19 -1.25 5.06
N LYS A 75 15.86 -2.36 4.73
CA LYS A 75 16.92 -2.90 5.59
C LYS A 75 18.26 -2.20 5.35
N ASP A 76 18.40 -1.49 4.23
CA ASP A 76 19.60 -0.75 3.85
C ASP A 76 19.60 0.73 4.32
N ASP A 77 18.52 1.21 4.95
CA ASP A 77 18.41 2.59 5.49
C ASP A 77 18.70 2.66 7.02
N GLU A 78 19.07 1.54 7.66
CA GLU A 78 19.39 1.44 9.10
C GLU A 78 20.89 1.13 9.40
N ASP A 79 21.81 1.32 8.44
CA ASP A 79 23.27 1.20 8.66
C ASP A 79 23.98 2.57 8.59
#